data_AF-A0A958SPF4-F1
#
_entry.id   AF-A0A958SPF4-F1
#
_cell.length_a   1.000
_cell.length_b   1.000
_cell.length_c   1.000
_cell.angle_alpha   90.00
_cell.angle_beta   90.00
_cell.angle_gamma   90.00
#
_symmetry.space_group_name_H-M   'P 1'
#
loop_
_entity.id
_entity.type
_entity.pdbx_description
1 polymer ?
#
loop_
_entity_poly.entity_id
_entity_poly.type
_entity_poly.pdbx_seq_one_letter_code
_entity_poly.pdbx_strand_id
1 'polypeptide(L)' 'KTEFVNYEMQEPETDGTGPIIFNPEYGILGIGNVMAPNFVYLKNQSDLKILDYIIDKLTE' A
#
# COMPACT_ATOMS: atom_id res chain seq x y z
N LYS A 1 16.45 9.98 -2.58
CA LYS A 1 15.50 9.04 -3.22
C LYS A 1 14.55 8.63 -2.11
N THR A 2 13.26 8.93 -2.24
CA THR A 2 12.28 8.67 -1.18
C THR A 2 11.66 7.30 -1.43
N GLU A 3 11.80 6.37 -0.49
CA GLU A 3 11.39 4.98 -0.64
C GLU A 3 10.09 4.70 0.10
N PHE A 4 9.34 3.71 -0.38
CA PHE A 4 8.16 3.21 0.32
C PHE A 4 8.61 2.40 1.55
N VAL A 5 7.95 2.65 2.69
CA VAL A 5 8.20 1.90 3.92
C VAL A 5 7.01 0.98 4.18
N ASN A 6 7.31 -0.28 4.50
CA ASN A 6 6.31 -1.26 4.91
C ASN A 6 5.96 -1.03 6.39
N TYR A 7 4.67 -0.88 6.69
CA TYR A 7 4.18 -0.84 8.06
C TYR A 7 3.50 -2.17 8.39
N GLU A 8 4.17 -2.98 9.22
CA GLU A 8 3.63 -4.23 9.74
C GLU A 8 3.06 -4.03 11.14
N MET A 9 1.83 -4.49 11.35
CA MET A 9 1.26 -4.58 12.69
C MET A 9 2.02 -5.62 13.51
N GLN A 10 2.56 -5.19 14.64
CA GLN A 10 3.29 -6.06 15.57
C GLN A 10 2.34 -6.97 16.37
N GLU A 11 1.14 -6.49 16.64
CA GLU A 11 0.09 -7.24 17.31
C GLU A 11 -1.12 -7.36 16.36
N PRO A 12 -1.62 -8.58 16.10
CA PRO A 12 -2.75 -8.78 15.21
C PRO A 12 -4.04 -8.25 15.86
N GLU A 13 -4.63 -7.22 15.24
CA GLU A 13 -5.94 -6.71 15.58
C GLU A 13 -7.04 -7.44 14.81
N THR A 14 -8.21 -7.63 15.42
CA THR A 14 -9.34 -8.34 14.77
C THR A 14 -9.82 -7.62 13.50
N ASP A 15 -9.63 -6.30 13.46
CA ASP A 15 -9.94 -5.43 12.32
C ASP A 15 -8.66 -4.82 11.70
N GLY A 16 -7.52 -5.47 11.95
CA GLY A 16 -6.24 -5.07 11.40
C GLY A 16 -6.22 -5.25 9.89
N THR A 17 -5.95 -4.17 9.16
CA THR A 17 -5.82 -4.21 7.70
C THR A 17 -4.37 -4.53 7.31
N GLY A 18 -4.18 -5.56 6.47
CA GLY A 18 -2.88 -6.04 6.00
C GLY A 18 -2.02 -4.96 5.34
N PRO A 19 -0.74 -5.27 5.05
CA PRO A 19 0.37 -4.32 5.03
C PRO A 19 0.04 -2.99 4.33
N ILE A 20 0.23 -1.91 5.08
CA ILE A 20 0.06 -0.55 4.57
C ILE A 20 1.42 -0.04 4.14
N ILE A 21 1.53 0.27 2.85
CA ILE A 21 2.72 0.85 2.26
C ILE A 21 2.53 2.36 2.21
N PHE A 22 3.42 3.10 2.88
CA PHE A 22 3.35 4.57 2.95
C PHE A 22 4.57 5.21 2.30
N ASN A 23 4.31 6.25 1.49
CA ASN A 23 5.32 7.19 1.04
C ASN A 23 4.75 8.62 0.98
N PRO A 24 5.35 9.60 1.67
CA PRO A 24 4.80 10.96 1.75
C PRO A 24 4.77 11.73 0.41
N GLU A 25 5.57 11.30 -0.58
CA GLU A 25 5.58 11.88 -1.93
C GLU A 25 4.47 11.29 -2.81
N TYR A 26 4.26 9.97 -2.74
CA TYR A 26 3.38 9.24 -3.66
C TYR A 26 2.00 8.95 -3.07
N GLY A 27 1.91 8.63 -1.78
CA GLY A 27 0.64 8.36 -1.08
C GLY A 27 0.64 7.08 -0.25
N ILE A 28 -0.54 6.48 -0.10
CA ILE A 28 -0.80 5.29 0.71
C ILE A 28 -1.35 4.17 -0.17
N LEU A 29 -0.82 2.96 -0.01
CA LEU A 29 -1.38 1.74 -0.58
C LEU A 29 -1.72 0.77 0.55
N GLY A 30 -2.97 0.35 0.63
CA GLY A 30 -3.40 -0.77 1.47
C GLY A 30 -3.69 -1.97 0.57
N ILE A 31 -2.78 -2.94 0.56
CA ILE A 31 -2.86 -4.14 -0.30
C ILE A 31 -2.84 -5.38 0.59
N GLY A 32 -3.69 -6.37 0.29
CA GLY A 32 -3.73 -7.63 1.05
C GLY A 32 -4.57 -7.54 2.32
N ASN A 33 -5.55 -6.64 2.35
CA ASN A 33 -6.53 -6.57 3.41
C ASN A 33 -7.50 -7.77 3.32
N VAL A 34 -7.61 -8.54 4.41
CA VAL A 34 -8.48 -9.73 4.49
C VAL A 34 -9.97 -9.35 4.63
N MET A 35 -10.26 -8.20 5.23
CA MET A 35 -11.60 -7.75 5.63
C MET A 35 -12.16 -6.61 4.76
N ALA A 36 -11.32 -5.94 3.95
CA ALA A 36 -11.75 -4.89 3.03
C ALA A 36 -11.01 -4.94 1.69
N PRO A 37 -11.54 -4.29 0.63
CA PRO A 37 -10.86 -4.20 -0.65
C PRO A 37 -9.50 -3.50 -0.53
N ASN A 38 -8.59 -3.80 -1.46
CA ASN A 38 -7.39 -3.00 -1.65
C ASN A 38 -7.78 -1.55 -1.91
N PHE A 39 -7.05 -0.60 -1.31
CA PHE A 39 -7.25 0.81 -1.55
C PHE A 39 -5.95 1.51 -1.88
N VAL A 40 -6.07 2.51 -2.75
CA VAL A 40 -4.94 3.28 -3.27
C VAL A 40 -5.29 4.75 -3.18
N TYR A 41 -4.49 5.51 -2.44
CA TYR A 41 -4.63 6.96 -2.32
C TYR A 41 -3.35 7.63 -2.78
N LEU A 42 -3.29 7.99 -4.06
CA LEU A 42 -2.14 8.69 -4.64
C LEU A 42 -2.32 10.20 -4.56
N LYS A 43 -1.22 10.90 -4.33
CA LYS A 43 -1.21 12.37 -4.28
C LYS A 43 -1.43 12.99 -5.66
N ASN A 44 -0.90 12.35 -6.72
CA ASN A 44 -1.10 12.74 -8.11
C ASN A 44 -1.62 11.56 -8.94
N GLN A 45 -2.60 11.81 -9.82
CA GLN A 45 -3.17 10.76 -10.69
C GLN A 45 -2.20 10.25 -11.77
N SER A 46 -1.17 11.03 -12.11
CA SER A 46 -0.11 10.60 -13.03
C SER A 46 0.69 9.40 -12.52
N ASP A 47 0.61 9.12 -11.22
CA ASP A 47 1.37 8.07 -10.55
C ASP A 47 0.66 6.70 -10.63
N LEU A 48 -0.46 6.59 -11.36
CA LEU A 48 -1.14 5.31 -11.61
C LEU A 48 -0.22 4.26 -12.26
N LYS A 49 0.76 4.68 -13.07
CA LYS A 49 1.75 3.74 -13.65
C LYS A 49 2.66 3.12 -12.58
N ILE A 50 2.91 3.83 -11.48
CA ILE A 50 3.67 3.31 -10.33
C ILE A 50 2.82 2.28 -9.59
N LEU A 51 1.49 2.46 -9.52
CA LEU A 51 0.59 1.48 -8.93
C LEU A 51 0.69 0.12 -9.63
N ASP A 52 0.59 0.10 -10.96
CA ASP A 52 0.67 -1.15 -11.73
C ASP A 52 2.00 -1.89 -11.45
N TYR A 53 3.11 -1.15 -11.41
CA TYR A 53 4.43 -1.70 -11.07
C TYR A 53 4.51 -2.26 -9.64
N ILE A 54 3.88 -1.59 -8.66
CA ILE A 54 3.85 -2.06 -7.27
C ILE A 54 2.98 -3.31 -7.13
N ILE A 55 1.82 -3.36 -7.78
CA ILE A 55 0.94 -4.53 -7.75
C ILE A 55 1.66 -5.73 -8.36
N ASP A 56 2.24 -5.59 -9.55
CA ASP A 56 3.00 -6.67 -10.21
C ASP A 56 4.09 -7.24 -9.28
N LYS A 57 4.84 -6.37 -8.59
CA LYS A 57 5.90 -6.77 -7.66
C LYS A 57 5.41 -7.46 -6.38
N LEU A 58 4.18 -7.21 -5.95
CA LEU A 58 3.58 -7.82 -4.76
C LEU A 58 2.88 -9.15 -5.06
N THR A 59 2.52 -9.41 -6.33
CA THR A 59 1.90 -10.66 -6.78
C THR A 59 2.86 -11.67 -7.40
N GLU A 60 4.16 -11.34 -7.52
CA GLU A 60 5.26 -12.27 -7.85
C GLU A 60 5.56 -13.22 -6.67
#